data_AF-A0A356TFI2-F1
#
_entry.id   AF-A0A356TFI2-F1
#
_cell.length_a   1.000
_cell.length_b   1.000
_cell.length_c   1.000
_cell.angle_alpha   90.00
_cell.angle_beta   90.00
_cell.angle_gamma   90.00
#
_symmetry.space_group_name_H-M   'P 1'
#
loop_
_entity.id
_entity.type
_entity.pdbx_description
1 polymer ?
#
loop_
_entity_poly.entity_id
_entity_poly.type
_entity_poly.pdbx_seq_one_letter_code
_entity_poly.pdbx_strand_id
1 'polypeptide(L)'
;MSSLDLLADRLSLGDLLETLRAGWGEYELVAHWKQGEFHHDVVLRVEDPKSLPGRYLVVATNCNGGVKEVLSLDESPDREALWHWRCPEGEFEARALGPVLSSVRTCHWFDPCELLTVDARSELRPEHRRRQRGGGWEPAF
;
A
#
# COMPACT_ATOMS: atom_id res chain seq x y z
N MET A 1 -14.23 -4.29 -16.80
CA MET A 1 -13.21 -4.61 -15.79
C MET A 1 -11.92 -3.97 -16.25
N SER A 2 -11.38 -3.05 -15.46
CA SER A 2 -10.14 -2.33 -15.77
C SER A 2 -8.91 -3.24 -15.58
N SER A 3 -7.76 -2.80 -16.09
CA SER A 3 -6.48 -3.46 -15.84
C SER A 3 -6.13 -3.53 -14.35
N LEU A 4 -6.55 -2.52 -13.57
CA LEU A 4 -6.33 -2.48 -12.13
C LEU A 4 -7.25 -3.44 -11.37
N ASP A 5 -8.51 -3.60 -11.80
CA ASP A 5 -9.44 -4.59 -11.24
C ASP A 5 -8.86 -6.01 -11.38
N LEU A 6 -8.31 -6.34 -12.56
CA LEU A 6 -7.71 -7.66 -12.81
C LEU A 6 -6.58 -8.00 -11.83
N LEU A 7 -5.76 -7.00 -11.47
CA LEU A 7 -4.67 -7.13 -10.52
C LEU A 7 -5.20 -7.24 -9.08
N ALA A 8 -6.13 -6.37 -8.69
CA ALA A 8 -6.73 -6.38 -7.36
C ALA A 8 -7.49 -7.70 -7.06
N ASP A 9 -8.16 -8.28 -8.06
CA ASP A 9 -8.90 -9.54 -7.98
C ASP A 9 -8.00 -10.77 -7.75
N ARG A 10 -6.67 -10.63 -7.83
CA ARG A 10 -5.75 -11.73 -7.49
C ARG A 10 -5.71 -11.99 -6.00
N LEU A 11 -6.05 -11.00 -5.16
CA LEU A 11 -6.13 -11.06 -3.69
C LEU A 11 -4.83 -11.43 -2.95
N SER A 12 -3.82 -11.99 -3.61
CA SER A 12 -2.50 -12.29 -3.09
C SER A 12 -1.43 -11.50 -3.85
N LEU A 13 -0.39 -11.07 -3.16
CA LEU A 13 0.71 -10.32 -3.76
C LEU A 13 1.44 -11.18 -4.81
N GLY A 14 1.66 -12.46 -4.53
CA GLY A 14 2.33 -13.37 -5.47
C GLY A 14 1.61 -13.45 -6.81
N ASP A 15 0.32 -13.77 -6.78
CA ASP A 15 -0.51 -13.91 -7.99
C ASP A 15 -0.64 -12.57 -8.73
N LEU A 16 -0.73 -11.45 -7.99
CA LEU A 16 -0.73 -10.11 -8.57
C LEU A 16 0.55 -9.83 -9.35
N LEU A 17 1.72 -10.10 -8.76
CA LEU A 17 3.01 -9.85 -9.40
C LEU A 17 3.23 -10.74 -10.63
N GLU A 18 2.80 -12.01 -10.57
CA GLU A 18 2.83 -12.90 -11.74
C GLU A 18 1.91 -12.40 -12.86
N THR A 19 0.70 -11.95 -12.50
CA THR A 19 -0.26 -11.38 -13.46
C THR A 19 0.25 -10.08 -14.07
N LEU A 20 0.87 -9.22 -13.26
CA LEU A 20 1.50 -7.99 -13.72
C LEU A 20 2.60 -8.30 -14.75
N ARG A 21 3.49 -9.25 -14.43
CA ARG A 21 4.56 -9.67 -15.33
C ARG A 21 4.03 -10.28 -16.62
N ALA A 22 3.01 -11.11 -16.55
CA ALA A 22 2.41 -11.76 -17.72
C ALA A 22 1.71 -10.76 -18.67
N GLY A 23 1.01 -9.74 -18.14
CA GLY A 23 0.27 -8.77 -18.95
C GLY A 23 1.09 -7.55 -19.39
N TRP A 24 1.91 -7.01 -18.49
CA TRP A 24 2.55 -5.71 -18.65
C TRP A 24 4.07 -5.78 -18.71
N GLY A 25 4.67 -6.93 -18.38
CA GLY A 25 6.11 -7.16 -18.46
C GLY A 25 6.82 -6.89 -17.13
N GLU A 26 8.14 -6.73 -17.20
CA GLU A 26 8.96 -6.54 -16.00
C GLU A 26 8.60 -5.25 -15.25
N TYR A 27 8.78 -5.30 -13.93
CA TYR A 27 8.58 -4.17 -13.03
C TYR A 27 9.78 -4.01 -12.11
N GLU A 28 10.02 -2.78 -11.66
CA GLU A 28 10.99 -2.45 -10.63
C GLU A 28 10.29 -2.36 -9.27
N LEU A 29 10.86 -2.98 -8.23
CA LEU A 29 10.46 -2.74 -6.85
C LEU A 29 11.13 -1.45 -6.37
N VAL A 30 10.37 -0.36 -6.32
CA VAL A 30 10.86 0.95 -5.91
C VAL A 30 10.99 1.03 -4.39
N ALA A 31 9.99 0.53 -3.67
CA ALA A 31 9.98 0.56 -2.22
C ALA A 31 9.08 -0.51 -1.61
N HIS A 32 9.41 -0.89 -0.38
CA HIS A 32 8.54 -1.65 0.51
C HIS A 32 8.45 -0.92 1.86
N TRP A 33 7.31 -0.29 2.11
CA TRP A 33 7.06 0.41 3.37
C TRP A 33 6.18 -0.43 4.28
N LYS A 34 6.59 -0.56 5.54
CA LYS A 34 5.79 -1.17 6.59
C LYS A 34 5.19 -0.07 7.46
N GLN A 35 3.92 -0.23 7.80
CA GLN A 35 3.20 0.59 8.76
C GLN A 35 2.44 -0.31 9.74
N GLY A 36 2.92 -0.34 10.97
CA GLY A 36 2.52 -1.28 11.99
C GLY A 36 2.79 -2.74 11.60
N GLU A 37 2.06 -3.63 12.28
CA GLU A 37 2.11 -5.07 12.07
C GLU A 37 1.32 -5.52 10.84
N PHE A 38 0.33 -4.73 10.38
CA PHE A 38 -0.72 -5.22 9.49
C PHE A 38 -0.86 -4.47 8.15
N HIS A 39 0.02 -3.51 7.85
CA HIS A 39 -0.03 -2.77 6.59
C HIS A 39 1.34 -2.64 5.95
N HIS A 40 1.43 -3.14 4.73
CA HIS A 40 2.60 -2.95 3.87
C HIS A 40 2.15 -2.24 2.59
N ASP A 41 2.94 -1.28 2.12
CA ASP A 41 2.84 -0.72 0.77
C ASP A 41 4.03 -1.21 -0.05
N VAL A 42 3.72 -1.92 -1.15
CA VAL A 42 4.71 -2.33 -2.14
C VAL A 42 4.59 -1.40 -3.34
N VAL A 43 5.62 -0.60 -3.58
CA VAL A 43 5.65 0.40 -4.66
C VAL A 43 6.41 -0.18 -5.84
N LEU A 44 5.73 -0.27 -6.97
CA LEU A 44 6.26 -0.84 -8.21
C LEU A 44 6.30 0.23 -9.29
N ARG A 45 7.34 0.21 -10.14
CA ARG A 45 7.39 0.97 -11.40
C ARG A 45 7.33 0.01 -12.58
N VAL A 46 6.45 0.31 -13.52
CA VAL A 46 6.36 -0.36 -14.82
C VAL A 46 6.90 0.59 -15.89
N GLU A 47 7.94 0.19 -16.63
CA GLU A 47 8.59 1.07 -17.61
C GLU A 47 7.63 1.51 -18.72
N ASP A 48 6.96 0.54 -19.34
CA ASP A 48 5.92 0.71 -20.35
C ASP A 48 4.57 0.26 -19.79
N PRO A 49 3.74 1.19 -19.27
CA PRO A 49 2.49 0.84 -18.61
C PRO A 49 1.44 0.23 -19.55
N LYS A 50 1.61 0.30 -20.87
CA LYS A 50 0.64 -0.16 -21.88
C LYS A 50 -0.78 0.34 -21.57
N SER A 51 -1.64 -0.53 -21.02
CA SER A 51 -3.04 -0.28 -20.66
C SER A 51 -3.27 -0.04 -19.15
N LEU A 52 -2.21 0.03 -18.34
CA LEU A 52 -2.32 0.50 -16.95
C LEU A 52 -2.64 1.99 -16.93
N PRO A 53 -3.40 2.48 -15.93
CA PRO A 53 -3.74 3.90 -15.84
C PRO A 53 -2.50 4.79 -15.70
N GLY A 54 -1.49 4.33 -14.96
CA GLY A 54 -0.22 5.01 -14.74
C GLY A 54 0.92 4.01 -14.54
N ARG A 55 2.14 4.54 -14.46
CA ARG A 55 3.37 3.74 -14.42
C ARG A 55 3.83 3.31 -13.03
N TYR A 56 3.29 3.92 -11.98
CA TYR A 56 3.53 3.50 -10.61
C TYR A 56 2.30 2.78 -10.05
N LEU A 57 2.54 1.66 -9.39
CA LEU A 57 1.53 0.93 -8.64
C LEU A 57 1.89 0.92 -7.16
N VAL A 58 0.93 1.24 -6.31
CA VAL A 58 1.05 0.99 -4.86
C VAL A 58 0.12 -0.16 -4.52
N VAL A 59 0.71 -1.29 -4.16
CA VAL A 59 -0.03 -2.48 -3.73
C VAL A 59 -0.03 -2.50 -2.20
N ALA A 60 -1.14 -2.10 -1.60
CA ALA A 60 -1.34 -2.21 -0.17
C ALA A 60 -1.68 -3.65 0.20
N THR A 61 -0.97 -4.22 1.17
CA THR A 61 -1.13 -5.60 1.60
C THR A 61 -1.18 -5.72 3.13
N ASN A 62 -1.74 -6.82 3.63
CA ASN A 62 -1.53 -7.24 5.01
C ASN A 62 -0.13 -7.91 5.17
N CYS A 63 0.23 -8.30 6.40
CA CYS A 63 1.53 -8.91 6.69
C CYS A 63 1.81 -10.21 5.92
N ASN A 64 0.76 -10.92 5.50
CA ASN A 64 0.85 -12.19 4.76
C ASN A 64 0.73 -12.00 3.24
N GLY A 65 0.75 -10.76 2.75
CA GLY A 65 0.66 -10.46 1.31
C GLY A 65 -0.76 -10.48 0.74
N GLY A 66 -1.81 -10.51 1.57
CA GLY A 66 -3.18 -10.34 1.11
C GLY A 66 -3.40 -8.91 0.62
N VAL A 67 -3.72 -8.74 -0.66
CA VAL A 67 -3.93 -7.44 -1.31
C VAL A 67 -5.20 -6.80 -0.78
N LYS A 68 -5.09 -5.56 -0.31
CA LYS A 68 -6.15 -4.73 0.28
C LYS A 68 -6.60 -3.63 -0.68
N GLU A 69 -5.64 -3.01 -1.35
CA GLU A 69 -5.85 -1.91 -2.27
C GLU A 69 -4.75 -1.92 -3.32
N VAL A 70 -5.08 -1.53 -4.54
CA VAL A 70 -4.10 -1.22 -5.59
C VAL A 70 -4.37 0.20 -6.07
N LEU A 71 -3.38 1.07 -5.97
CA LEU A 71 -3.41 2.42 -6.52
C LEU A 71 -2.56 2.50 -7.78
N SER A 72 -2.96 3.34 -8.73
CA SER A 72 -2.15 3.68 -9.90
C SER A 72 -1.88 5.19 -9.95
N LEU A 73 -0.62 5.56 -10.13
CA LEU A 73 -0.12 6.93 -10.19
C LEU A 73 0.81 7.10 -11.40
N ASP A 74 0.95 8.34 -11.88
CA ASP A 74 1.89 8.66 -12.97
C ASP A 74 3.31 8.96 -12.46
N GLU A 75 3.40 9.44 -11.22
CA GLU A 75 4.66 9.81 -10.57
C GLU A 75 4.96 8.89 -9.39
N SER A 76 6.24 8.84 -9.01
CA SER A 76 6.67 8.03 -7.87
C SER A 76 6.05 8.59 -6.59
N PRO A 77 5.30 7.80 -5.82
CA PRO A 77 4.67 8.30 -4.62
C PRO A 77 5.72 8.58 -3.53
N ASP A 78 5.53 9.67 -2.78
CA ASP A 78 6.21 9.89 -1.51
C ASP A 78 5.43 9.19 -0.38
N ARG A 79 6.15 8.60 0.59
CA ARG A 79 5.53 7.85 1.68
C ARG A 79 4.64 8.74 2.55
N GLU A 80 5.12 9.92 2.94
CA GLU A 80 4.36 10.83 3.81
C GLU A 80 3.15 11.38 3.05
N ALA A 81 3.32 11.76 1.79
CA ALA A 81 2.23 12.22 0.94
C ALA A 81 1.13 11.14 0.74
N LEU A 82 1.52 9.87 0.56
CA LEU A 82 0.57 8.76 0.43
C LEU A 82 -0.25 8.57 1.69
N TRP A 83 0.42 8.61 2.84
CA TRP A 83 -0.24 8.42 4.12
C TRP A 83 -1.08 9.64 4.54
N HIS A 84 -0.65 10.85 4.20
CA HIS A 84 -1.48 12.05 4.33
C HIS A 84 -2.72 11.98 3.44
N TRP A 85 -2.59 11.51 2.20
CA TRP A 85 -3.74 11.30 1.30
C TRP A 85 -4.75 10.29 1.86
N ARG A 86 -4.27 9.19 2.47
CA ARG A 86 -5.13 8.20 3.13
C ARG A 86 -5.76 8.72 4.41
N CYS A 87 -4.98 9.42 5.23
CA CYS A 87 -5.37 9.92 6.55
C CYS A 87 -5.00 11.41 6.68
N PRO A 88 -5.83 12.32 6.15
CA PRO A 88 -5.53 13.75 6.10
C PRO A 88 -5.37 14.42 7.49
N GLU A 89 -6.05 13.88 8.50
CA GLU A 89 -5.98 14.34 9.89
C GLU A 89 -4.88 13.62 10.70
N GLY A 90 -4.09 12.76 10.06
CA GLY A 90 -3.00 12.02 10.68
C GLY A 90 -1.74 12.85 10.94
N GLU A 91 -0.70 12.20 11.46
CA GLU A 91 0.58 12.83 11.81
C GLU A 91 1.53 13.10 10.61
N PHE A 92 1.08 12.80 9.40
CA PHE A 92 1.90 12.86 8.19
C PHE A 92 1.96 14.27 7.61
N GLU A 93 3.11 14.60 7.04
CA GLU A 93 3.29 15.91 6.40
C GLU A 93 2.28 16.11 5.27
N ALA A 94 1.63 17.28 5.27
CA ALA A 94 0.68 17.68 4.23
C ALA A 94 1.39 17.96 2.90
N ARG A 95 1.76 16.88 2.20
CA ARG A 95 2.39 16.89 0.88
C ARG A 95 1.41 16.35 -0.16
N ALA A 96 1.48 16.89 -1.37
CA ALA A 96 0.69 16.39 -2.48
C ALA A 96 1.25 15.05 -2.97
N LEU A 97 0.42 14.01 -3.00
CA LEU A 97 0.75 12.69 -3.57
C LEU A 97 0.88 12.72 -5.10
N GLY A 98 0.36 13.76 -5.75
CA GLY A 98 0.07 13.78 -7.18
C GLY A 98 -1.28 13.12 -7.50
N PRO A 99 -1.69 13.12 -8.78
CA PRO A 99 -2.98 12.53 -9.18
C PRO A 99 -3.00 11.01 -9.00
N VAL A 100 -3.95 10.53 -8.21
CA VAL A 100 -4.32 9.10 -8.19
C VAL A 100 -5.20 8.83 -9.40
N LEU A 101 -4.67 8.10 -10.39
CA LEU A 101 -5.34 7.85 -11.66
C LEU A 101 -6.42 6.76 -11.53
N SER A 102 -6.21 5.81 -10.63
CA SER A 102 -7.19 4.78 -10.30
C SER A 102 -6.87 4.16 -8.93
N SER A 103 -7.89 3.65 -8.26
CA SER A 103 -7.82 2.96 -6.97
C SER A 103 -8.85 1.84 -6.95
N VAL A 104 -8.42 0.63 -6.62
CA VAL A 104 -9.30 -0.52 -6.45
C VAL A 104 -9.05 -1.14 -5.08
N ARG A 105 -10.12 -1.28 -4.28
CA ARG A 105 -10.11 -1.91 -2.97
C ARG A 105 -10.68 -3.32 -3.06
N THR A 106 -10.11 -4.25 -2.29
CA THR A 106 -10.53 -5.65 -2.25
C THR A 106 -11.38 -5.93 -1.01
N CYS A 107 -11.85 -7.18 -0.86
CA CYS A 107 -12.50 -7.64 0.36
C CYS A 107 -11.59 -7.66 1.60
N HIS A 108 -10.27 -7.53 1.44
CA HIS A 108 -9.32 -7.43 2.57
C HIS A 108 -9.08 -5.99 3.04
N TRP A 109 -9.69 -5.01 2.39
CA TRP A 109 -9.52 -3.61 2.73
C TRP A 109 -10.04 -3.31 4.13
N PHE A 110 -9.29 -2.47 4.86
CA PHE A 110 -9.71 -1.84 6.11
C PHE A 110 -9.27 -0.39 6.10
N ASP A 111 -9.84 0.44 6.97
CA ASP A 111 -9.49 1.85 7.08
C ASP A 111 -8.07 2.02 7.64
N PRO A 112 -7.08 2.49 6.84
CA PRO A 112 -5.71 2.63 7.29
C PRO A 112 -5.56 3.60 8.49
N CYS A 113 -6.53 4.49 8.71
CA CYS A 113 -6.49 5.44 9.82
C CYS A 113 -6.72 4.78 11.17
N GLU A 114 -7.30 3.57 11.21
CA GLU A 114 -7.39 2.75 12.43
C GLU A 114 -6.00 2.38 12.99
N LEU A 115 -4.95 2.41 12.16
CA LEU A 115 -3.58 2.19 12.64
C LEU A 115 -3.05 3.41 13.41
N LEU A 116 -3.60 4.60 13.16
CA LEU A 116 -3.17 5.85 13.79
C LEU A 116 -3.73 6.05 15.20
N THR A 117 -4.71 5.24 15.61
CA THR A 117 -5.29 5.34 16.94
C THR A 117 -4.37 4.79 18.02
N VAL A 118 -4.56 5.23 19.27
CA VAL A 118 -3.82 4.76 20.45
C VAL A 118 -4.14 3.32 20.82
N ASP A 119 -5.31 2.83 20.39
CA ASP A 119 -5.82 1.48 20.60
C ASP A 119 -5.69 0.61 19.35
N ALA A 120 -4.91 1.05 18.35
CA ALA A 120 -4.63 0.29 17.14
C ALA A 120 -4.30 -1.17 17.48
N ARG A 121 -4.95 -2.11 16.78
CA ARG A 121 -4.78 -3.54 17.01
C ARG A 121 -3.29 -3.91 16.98
N SER A 122 -2.92 -4.83 17.85
CA SER A 122 -1.56 -5.40 17.91
C SER A 122 -1.59 -6.84 18.40
N GLU A 123 -0.73 -7.68 17.84
CA GLU A 123 -0.49 -9.04 18.34
C GLU A 123 0.69 -9.09 19.33
N LEU A 124 1.47 -8.00 19.40
CA LEU A 124 2.49 -7.81 20.41
C LEU A 124 1.88 -7.43 21.77
N ARG A 125 2.46 -7.99 22.83
CA ARG A 125 2.13 -7.58 24.21
C ARG A 125 2.57 -6.13 24.45
N PRO A 126 1.85 -5.35 25.27
CA PRO A 126 2.19 -3.95 25.56
C PRO A 126 3.64 -3.74 26.01
N GLU A 127 4.19 -4.65 26.81
CA GLU A 127 5.57 -4.61 27.30
C GLU A 127 6.65 -4.92 26.24
N HIS A 128 6.24 -5.41 25.06
CA HIS A 128 7.14 -5.80 23.97
C HIS A 128 6.93 -5.00 22.69
N ARG A 129 6.16 -3.90 22.77
CA ARG A 129 5.87 -3.05 21.62
C ARG A 129 6.14 -1.59 21.90
N ARG A 130 6.51 -0.86 20.86
CA ARG A 130 6.56 0.60 20.86
C ARG A 130 5.73 1.15 19.72
N ARG A 131 5.27 2.39 19.89
CA ARG A 131 4.51 3.08 18.85
C ARG A 131 5.43 3.32 17.65
N GLN A 132 4.99 2.91 16.46
CA GLN A 132 5.69 3.27 15.23
C GLN A 132 5.21 4.64 14.76
N ARG A 133 6.14 5.50 14.31
CA ARG A 133 5.78 6.74 13.61
C ARG A 133 5.02 6.40 12.33
N GLY A 134 3.91 7.09 12.10
CA GLY A 134 2.93 6.80 11.05
C GLY A 134 1.88 5.77 11.45
N GLY A 135 1.84 5.35 12.72
CA GLY A 135 0.85 4.42 13.25
C GLY A 135 1.24 2.94 13.32
N GLY A 136 0.40 2.20 14.02
CA GLY A 136 0.60 0.81 14.41
C GLY A 136 1.63 0.63 15.51
N TRP A 137 2.12 -0.59 15.64
CA TRP A 137 3.10 -0.98 16.65
C TRP A 137 4.26 -1.73 15.98
N GLU A 138 5.43 -1.62 16.57
CA GLU A 138 6.61 -2.40 16.18
C GLU A 138 7.26 -3.04 17.41
N PRO A 139 8.01 -4.14 17.25
CA PRO A 139 8.73 -4.76 18.35
C PRO A 139 9.67 -3.77 19.06
N ALA A 140 9.60 -3.74 20.38
CA ALA A 140 10.58 -3.06 21.23
C ALA A 140 11.68 -4.07 21.59
N PHE A 141 12.79 -4.04 20.87
CA PHE A 141 14.02 -4.78 21.20
C PHE A 141 14.96 -3.91 22.03
#